data_AF-A0A7J6N7I0-F1
#
_entry.id   AF-A0A7J6N7I0-F1
#
_cell.length_a   1.000
_cell.length_b   1.000
_cell.length_c   1.000
_cell.angle_alpha   90.00
_cell.angle_beta   90.00
_cell.angle_gamma   90.00
#
_symmetry.space_group_name_H-M   'P 1'
#
loop_
_entity.id
_entity.type
_entity.pdbx_description
1 polymer ?
#
loop_
_entity_poly.entity_id
_entity_poly.type
_entity_poly.pdbx_seq_one_letter_code
_entity_poly.pdbx_strand_id
1 'polypeptide(L)' 'MRQRLPPPQVLASDGVWDFMPNEEVIQMVAKYYNQESCRKAVRAVVKEASERWQSNEEVVDDITCVVVFLGDKQR' A
#
# COMPACT_ATOMS: atom_id res chain seq x y z
N MET A 1 14.17 -0.80 24.92
CA MET A 1 13.51 -1.88 24.15
C MET A 1 12.91 -1.25 22.90
N ARG A 2 13.17 -1.77 21.68
CA ARG A 2 12.47 -1.30 20.48
C ARG A 2 11.08 -1.93 20.48
N GLN A 3 10.04 -1.12 20.64
CA GLN A 3 8.66 -1.59 20.46
C GLN A 3 8.53 -2.15 19.03
N ARG A 4 8.01 -3.37 18.91
CA ARG A 4 7.60 -3.93 17.62
C ARG A 4 6.31 -3.22 17.23
N LEU A 5 6.40 -2.37 16.21
CA LEU A 5 5.22 -1.74 15.64
C LEU A 5 4.37 -2.81 14.92
N PRO A 6 3.04 -2.73 15.01
CA PRO A 6 2.15 -3.64 14.28
C PRO A 6 2.37 -3.53 12.76
N PRO A 7 2.05 -4.59 12.00
CA PRO A 7 2.20 -4.56 10.56
C PRO A 7 1.29 -3.48 9.93
N PRO A 8 1.71 -2.87 8.81
CA PRO A 8 0.86 -1.97 8.06
C PRO A 8 -0.37 -2.70 7.53
N GLN A 9 -1.49 -1.99 7.48
CA GLN A 9 -2.74 -2.49 6.89
C GLN A 9 -3.05 -1.71 5.62
N VAL A 10 -3.58 -2.41 4.61
CA VAL A 10 -3.95 -1.83 3.32
C VAL A 10 -5.36 -2.27 2.98
N LEU A 11 -6.22 -1.30 2.68
CA LEU A 11 -7.54 -1.52 2.10
C LEU A 11 -7.52 -0.92 0.70
N ALA A 12 -7.98 -1.65 -0.30
CA ALA A 12 -8.00 -1.16 -1.67
C ALA A 12 -9.11 -1.83 -2.49
N SER A 13 -9.49 -1.18 -3.60
CA SER A 13 -10.32 -1.78 -4.64
C SER A 13 -9.57 -2.91 -5.38
N ASP A 14 -10.32 -3.73 -6.11
CA ASP A 14 -9.84 -4.70 -7.10
C ASP A 14 -8.84 -4.12 -8.09
N GLY A 15 -9.00 -2.85 -8.47
CA GLY A 15 -8.00 -2.11 -9.26
C GLY A 15 -6.57 -2.17 -8.69
N VAL A 16 -6.34 -2.49 -7.41
CA VAL A 16 -5.01 -2.84 -6.89
C VAL A 16 -4.72 -4.34 -6.96
N TRP A 17 -5.67 -5.17 -6.53
CA TRP A 17 -5.44 -6.59 -6.26
C TRP A 17 -5.38 -7.48 -7.51
N ASP A 18 -5.93 -7.03 -8.63
CA ASP A 18 -5.94 -7.80 -9.88
C ASP A 18 -4.53 -8.07 -10.42
N PHE A 19 -3.59 -7.15 -10.19
CA PHE A 19 -2.22 -7.24 -10.68
C PHE A 19 -1.15 -7.20 -9.59
N MET A 20 -1.51 -7.05 -8.32
CA MET A 20 -0.57 -6.93 -7.21
C MET A 20 -0.88 -7.94 -6.09
N PRO A 21 0.00 -8.94 -5.86
CA PRO A 21 -0.14 -9.87 -4.75
C PRO A 21 -0.08 -9.18 -3.38
N ASN A 22 -0.88 -9.67 -2.42
CA ASN A 22 -0.98 -9.12 -1.07
C ASN A 22 0.38 -8.92 -0.38
N GLU A 23 1.25 -9.93 -0.44
CA GLU A 23 2.57 -9.91 0.19
C GLU A 23 3.46 -8.81 -0.41
N GLU A 24 3.37 -8.60 -1.72
CA GLU A 24 4.12 -7.56 -2.42
C GLU A 24 3.66 -6.17 -1.98
N VAL A 25 2.33 -5.94 -1.92
CA VAL A 25 1.76 -4.67 -1.47
C VAL A 25 2.20 -4.36 -0.03
N ILE A 26 2.13 -5.33 0.86
CA ILE A 26 2.56 -5.17 2.26
C ILE A 26 4.06 -4.85 2.35
N GLN A 27 4.92 -5.54 1.60
CA GLN A 27 6.35 -5.25 1.57
C GLN A 27 6.65 -3.85 1.00
N MET A 28 5.89 -3.41 0.01
CA MET A 28 6.01 -2.08 -0.57
C MET A 28 5.68 -1.00 0.48
N VAL A 29 4.54 -1.11 1.15
CA VAL A 29 4.12 -0.09 2.14
C VAL A 29 4.98 -0.12 3.40
N ALA A 30 5.50 -1.28 3.81
CA ALA A 30 6.36 -1.43 4.98
C ALA A 30 7.66 -0.60 4.90
N LYS A 31 8.17 -0.33 3.69
CA LYS A 31 9.35 0.53 3.46
C LYS A 31 9.12 1.97 3.96
N TYR A 32 7.87 2.42 4.03
CA TYR A 32 7.51 3.77 4.43
C TYR A 32 7.11 3.89 5.91
N TYR A 33 7.04 2.77 6.64
CA TYR A 33 6.58 2.73 8.05
C TYR A 33 7.49 3.57 8.96
N ASN A 34 8.81 3.45 8.81
CA ASN A 34 9.79 4.18 9.61
C ASN A 34 10.01 5.63 9.15
N GLN A 35 9.43 6.02 8.01
CA GLN A 35 9.53 7.38 7.47
C GLN A 35 8.27 8.20 7.76
N GLU A 36 7.30 7.63 8.49
CA GLU A 36 5.98 8.21 8.81
C GLU A 36 5.25 8.77 7.57
N SER A 37 5.49 8.18 6.40
CA SER A 37 5.05 8.76 5.14
C SER A 37 3.96 7.92 4.50
N CYS A 38 2.80 7.82 5.16
CA CYS A 38 1.61 7.14 4.61
C CYS A 38 1.29 7.64 3.20
N ARG A 39 1.45 8.94 2.94
CA ARG A 39 1.20 9.54 1.62
C ARG A 39 2.14 9.00 0.55
N LYS A 40 3.40 8.71 0.87
CA LYS A 40 4.33 8.06 -0.06
C LYS A 40 3.98 6.59 -0.27
N ALA A 41 3.57 5.89 0.79
CA ALA A 41 3.11 4.51 0.69
C ALA A 41 1.91 4.36 -0.25
N VAL A 42 0.86 5.17 -0.04
CA VAL A 42 -0.34 5.20 -0.90
C VAL A 42 0.04 5.51 -2.35
N ARG A 43 0.87 6.53 -2.59
CA ARG A 43 1.32 6.89 -3.95
C ARG A 43 2.10 5.77 -4.63
N ALA A 44 2.93 5.04 -3.89
CA ALA A 44 3.68 3.91 -4.43
C ALA A 44 2.73 2.81 -4.90
N VAL A 45 1.72 2.45 -4.09
CA VAL A 45 0.73 1.43 -4.44
C VAL A 45 -0.09 1.84 -5.65
N VAL A 46 -0.66 3.06 -5.66
CA VAL A 46 -1.48 3.53 -6.79
C VAL A 46 -0.66 3.61 -8.08
N LYS A 47 0.59 4.07 -8.00
CA LYS A 47 1.47 4.16 -9.16
C LYS A 47 1.77 2.78 -9.74
N GLU A 48 2.18 1.84 -8.90
CA GLU A 48 2.48 0.47 -9.35
C GLU A 48 1.26 -0.19 -9.98
N ALA A 49 0.09 -0.10 -9.33
CA ALA A 49 -1.16 -0.64 -9.86
C ALA A 49 -1.45 -0.05 -11.25
N SER A 50 -1.34 1.27 -11.40
CA SER A 50 -1.56 1.94 -12.68
C SER A 50 -0.57 1.49 -13.76
N GLU A 51 0.71 1.29 -13.42
CA GLU A 51 1.73 0.81 -14.36
C GLU A 51 1.47 -0.63 -14.81
N ARG A 52 0.97 -1.49 -13.90
CA ARG A 52 0.60 -2.87 -14.24
C ARG A 52 -0.66 -2.94 -15.09
N TRP A 53 -1.69 -2.16 -14.77
CA TRP A 53 -2.88 -2.06 -15.62
C TRP A 53 -2.48 -1.65 -17.06
N GLN A 54 -1.70 -0.58 -17.21
CA GLN A 54 -1.23 -0.10 -18.53
C GLN A 54 -0.34 -1.12 -19.28
N SER A 55 0.29 -2.06 -18.57
CA SER A 55 1.16 -3.07 -19.17
C SER A 55 0.41 -4.35 -19.56
N ASN A 56 -0.77 -4.61 -18.97
CA ASN A 56 -1.52 -5.85 -19.18
C ASN A 56 -2.80 -5.63 -19.98
N GLU A 57 -3.45 -4.46 -19.86
CA GLU A 57 -4.75 -4.17 -20.45
C GLU A 57 -4.75 -2.76 -21.10
N GLU A 58 -5.57 -2.57 -22.14
CA GLU A 58 -5.71 -1.26 -22.80
C GLU A 58 -6.52 -0.25 -21.96
N VAL A 59 -7.38 -0.76 -21.06
CA VAL A 59 -8.24 0.03 -20.19
C VAL A 59 -7.79 -0.16 -18.74
N VAL A 60 -7.65 0.96 -18.03
CA VAL A 60 -7.27 0.99 -16.61
C VAL A 60 -8.53 1.16 -15.76
N ASP A 61 -8.70 0.30 -14.76
CA ASP A 61 -9.80 0.41 -13.80
C ASP A 61 -9.57 1.48 -12.72
N ASP A 62 -10.60 1.83 -11.94
CA ASP A 62 -10.52 2.79 -10.86
C ASP A 62 -9.68 2.25 -9.67
N ILE A 63 -8.50 2.85 -9.47
CA ILE A 63 -7.57 2.45 -8.42
C ILE A 63 -7.78 3.30 -7.16
N THR A 64 -8.28 2.70 -6.09
CA THR A 64 -8.44 3.35 -4.78
C THR A 64 -7.75 2.55 -3.69
N CYS A 65 -6.94 3.20 -2.84
CA CYS A 65 -6.34 2.54 -1.68
C CYS A 65 -6.20 3.45 -0.44
N VAL A 66 -6.18 2.81 0.72
CA VAL A 66 -5.98 3.39 2.05
C VAL A 66 -4.91 2.57 2.76
N VAL A 67 -3.86 3.24 3.25
CA VAL A 67 -2.78 2.62 4.03
C VAL A 67 -2.86 3.13 5.46
N VAL A 68 -2.85 2.20 6.43
CA VAL A 68 -2.93 2.48 7.86
C VAL A 68 -1.67 1.98 8.55
N PHE A 69 -0.95 2.90 9.20
CA PHE A 69 0.12 2.57 10.15
C PHE A 69 -0.43 2.77 11.56
N LEU A 70 -0.51 1.70 12.35
CA LEU A 70 -0.98 1.78 13.72
C LEU A 70 0.20 2.16 14.63
N GLY A 71 0.15 3.37 15.19
CA GLY A 71 1.03 3.76 16.29
C GLY A 71 0.51 3.22 17.62
N ASP A 72 1.40 3.02 18.59
CA ASP A 72 0.97 2.73 19.96
C ASP A 72 0.24 3.96 20.53
N LYS A 73 -0.98 3.75 21.01
CA LYS A 73 -1.63 4.69 21.93
C LYS A 73 -0.84 4.68 23.23
N GLN A 74 0.08 5.63 23.39
CA GLN A 74 0.47 6.08 24.72
C GLN A 74 -0.71 6.90 25.26
N ARG A 75 -1.60 6.25 25.99
CA ARG A 75 -2.54 6.93 26.87
C ARG A 75 -2.68 6.17 28.18
#